data_AF-A0A0R3PY98-F1
#
_entry.id   AF-A0A0R3PY98-F1
#
_cell.length_a   1.000
_cell.length_b   1.000
_cell.length_c   1.000
_cell.angle_alpha   90.00
_cell.angle_beta   90.00
_cell.angle_gamma   90.00
#
_symmetry.space_group_name_H-M   'P 1'
#
loop_
_entity.id
_entity.type
_entity.pdbx_description
1 polymer ?
#
loop_
_entity_poly.entity_id
_entity_poly.type
_entity_poly.pdbx_seq_one_letter_code
_entity_poly.pdbx_strand_id
1 'polypeptide(L)'
;MVVKIDGRQLHHLRFADDIVLITPNISKAERIIDDFDKAFGKIGLQLNLTKTMFMKNGLVSHAPFTLNGKNISECSSFIYLGRVIGKSI
;
A
#
# COMPACT_ATOMS: atom_id res chain seq x y z
N MET A 1 -12.22 10.93 -4.00
CA MET A 1 -10.78 11.17 -3.80
C MET A 1 -10.02 10.53 -4.95
N VAL A 2 -8.95 11.17 -5.42
CA VAL A 2 -8.26 10.84 -6.66
C VAL A 2 -6.88 10.29 -6.33
N VAL A 3 -6.71 8.97 -6.42
CA VAL A 3 -5.38 8.37 -6.36
C VAL A 3 -4.71 8.67 -7.70
N LYS A 4 -3.53 9.33 -7.69
CA LYS A 4 -2.74 9.57 -8.90
C LYS A 4 -1.49 8.72 -8.89
N ILE A 5 -1.26 7.96 -9.96
CA ILE A 5 0.01 7.27 -10.22
C ILE A 5 0.59 7.88 -11.50
N ASP A 6 1.83 8.34 -11.45
CA ASP A 6 2.50 9.13 -12.50
C ASP A 6 1.68 10.35 -13.00
N GLY A 7 1.04 11.04 -12.06
CA GLY A 7 0.20 12.21 -12.36
C GLY A 7 -1.16 11.88 -12.99
N ARG A 8 -1.42 10.62 -13.32
CA ARG A 8 -2.70 10.14 -13.87
C ARG A 8 -3.62 9.69 -12.76
N GLN A 9 -4.84 10.21 -12.78
CA GLN A 9 -5.89 9.80 -11.86
C GLN A 9 -6.35 8.36 -12.16
N LEU A 10 -6.35 7.50 -11.15
CA LEU A 10 -6.94 6.17 -11.22
C LEU A 10 -8.46 6.30 -11.07
N HIS A 11 -9.17 6.13 -12.18
CA HIS A 11 -10.63 6.25 -12.26
C HIS A 11 -11.40 4.93 -11.99
N HIS A 12 -10.70 3.79 -11.90
CA HIS A 12 -11.31 2.44 -11.95
C HIS A 12 -11.00 1.52 -10.76
N LEU A 13 -10.87 2.05 -9.54
CA LEU A 13 -10.75 1.20 -8.33
C LEU A 13 -12.01 0.36 -8.02
N ARG A 14 -13.14 0.61 -8.69
CA ARG A 14 -14.44 -0.05 -8.43
C ARG A 14 -14.46 -1.57 -8.70
N PHE A 15 -13.40 -2.13 -9.28
CA PHE A 15 -13.29 -3.55 -9.64
C PHE A 15 -12.03 -4.22 -9.09
N ALA A 16 -11.23 -3.54 -8.27
CA ALA A 16 -10.00 -4.10 -7.72
C ALA A 16 -10.23 -4.47 -6.25
N ASP A 17 -10.16 -5.76 -5.93
CA ASP A 17 -10.19 -6.25 -4.55
C ASP A 17 -8.89 -5.91 -3.80
N ASP A 18 -7.78 -5.80 -4.55
CA ASP A 18 -6.44 -5.51 -4.03
C ASP A 18 -5.82 -4.31 -4.76
N ILE A 19 -5.07 -3.49 -4.01
CA ILE A 19 -4.37 -2.31 -4.53
C ILE A 19 -2.91 -2.41 -4.15
N VAL A 20 -2.03 -2.13 -5.12
CA VAL A 20 -0.59 -2.07 -4.92
C VAL A 20 -0.13 -0.61 -4.99
N LEU A 21 0.62 -0.17 -3.98
CA LEU A 21 1.23 1.16 -3.91
C LEU A 21 2.75 1.03 -3.96
N ILE A 22 3.41 1.86 -4.76
CA ILE A 22 4.87 1.92 -4.86
C ILE A 22 5.31 3.31 -4.42
N THR A 23 6.20 3.37 -3.44
CA THR A 23 6.71 4.62 -2.88
C THR A 23 8.22 4.57 -2.72
N PRO A 24 8.91 5.73 -2.72
CA PRO A 24 10.37 5.78 -2.55
C PRO A 24 10.83 5.56 -1.11
N ASN A 25 9.94 5.67 -0.10
CA ASN A 25 10.28 5.48 1.31
C ASN A 25 9.02 5.20 2.16
N ILE A 26 9.27 4.70 3.38
CA ILE A 26 8.24 4.31 4.36
C ILE A 26 7.39 5.51 4.77
N SER A 27 7.99 6.65 5.11
CA SER A 27 7.23 7.83 5.57
C SER A 27 6.23 8.35 4.52
N LYS A 28 6.56 8.26 3.23
CA LYS A 28 5.64 8.61 2.15
C LYS A 28 4.54 7.54 1.99
N ALA A 29 4.88 6.26 2.20
CA ALA A 29 3.86 5.20 2.23
C ALA A 29 2.86 5.41 3.37
N GLU A 30 3.32 5.78 4.57
CA GLU A 30 2.47 6.00 5.74
C GLU A 30 1.48 7.13 5.51
N ARG A 31 1.95 8.24 4.92
CA ARG A 31 1.06 9.36 4.56
C ARG A 31 0.01 8.96 3.53
N ILE A 32 0.42 8.23 2.49
CA ILE A 32 -0.50 7.81 1.43
C ILE A 32 -1.55 6.84 1.99
N ILE A 33 -1.16 5.87 2.82
CA ILE A 33 -2.09 4.88 3.36
C ILE A 33 -3.03 5.48 4.41
N ASP A 34 -2.58 6.48 5.17
CA ASP A 34 -3.43 7.28 6.07
C ASP A 34 -4.46 8.12 5.30
N ASP A 35 -4.03 8.83 4.25
CA ASP A 35 -4.97 9.54 3.35
C ASP A 35 -5.97 8.59 2.72
N PHE A 36 -5.50 7.39 2.33
CA PHE A 36 -6.32 6.34 1.73
C PHE A 36 -7.40 5.84 2.70
N ASP A 37 -7.02 5.48 3.92
CA ASP A 37 -7.93 5.03 4.98
C ASP A 37 -9.00 6.10 5.29
N LYS A 38 -8.58 7.37 5.44
CA LYS A 38 -9.50 8.49 5.68
C LYS A 38 -10.52 8.65 4.57
N ALA A 39 -10.15 8.44 3.32
CA ALA A 39 -11.07 8.61 2.20
C ALA A 39 -11.96 7.40 1.94
N PHE A 40 -11.45 6.21 2.22
CA PHE A 40 -12.26 5.00 2.25
C PHE A 40 -13.34 5.14 3.34
N GLY A 41 -12.97 5.64 4.52
CA GLY A 41 -13.91 5.91 5.61
C GLY A 41 -15.05 6.86 5.21
N LYS A 42 -14.78 7.88 4.38
CA LYS A 42 -15.81 8.82 3.87
C LYS A 42 -16.88 8.16 3.00
N ILE A 43 -16.58 6.99 2.40
CA ILE A 43 -17.52 6.23 1.58
C ILE A 43 -17.94 4.91 2.24
N GLY A 44 -17.69 4.77 3.55
CA GLY A 44 -18.06 3.59 4.32
C GLY A 44 -17.18 2.35 4.09
N LEU A 45 -16.00 2.52 3.48
CA LEU A 45 -15.01 1.46 3.31
C LEU A 45 -13.92 1.57 4.37
N GLN A 46 -13.24 0.47 4.67
CA GLN A 46 -12.10 0.42 5.59
C GLN A 46 -11.00 -0.47 5.01
N LEU A 47 -9.75 -0.11 5.26
CA LEU A 47 -8.62 -0.97 4.93
C LEU A 47 -8.59 -2.19 5.85
N ASN A 48 -8.40 -3.37 5.27
CA ASN A 48 -8.18 -4.58 6.05
C ASN A 48 -6.69 -4.73 6.39
N LEU A 49 -6.27 -4.15 7.52
CA LEU A 49 -4.88 -4.18 7.98
C LEU A 49 -4.28 -5.57 8.18
N THR A 50 -5.08 -6.63 8.35
CA THR A 50 -4.54 -8.00 8.45
C THR A 50 -4.20 -8.61 7.08
N LYS A 51 -4.83 -8.10 6.01
CA LYS A 51 -4.54 -8.48 4.62
C LYS A 51 -3.56 -7.52 3.94
N THR A 52 -3.46 -6.28 4.41
CA THR A 52 -2.46 -5.33 3.93
C THR A 52 -1.06 -5.82 4.31
N MET A 53 -0.20 -6.00 3.31
CA MET A 53 1.21 -6.30 3.49
C MET A 53 2.06 -5.27 2.77
N PHE A 54 3.31 -5.12 3.17
CA PHE A 54 4.30 -4.30 2.46
C PHE A 54 5.55 -5.09 2.14
N MET A 55 6.31 -4.59 1.17
CA MET A 55 7.62 -5.10 0.81
C MET A 55 8.56 -3.91 0.61
N LYS A 56 9.81 -4.06 1.04
CA LYS A 56 10.88 -3.08 0.83
C LYS A 56 12.14 -3.77 0.29
N ASN A 57 12.96 -3.03 -0.46
CA ASN A 57 14.26 -3.50 -0.92
C ASN A 57 15.31 -3.39 0.19
N GLY A 58 16.52 -3.92 -0.06
CA GLY A 58 17.64 -3.86 0.89
C GLY A 58 18.16 -2.46 1.21
N LEU A 59 17.85 -1.45 0.37
CA LEU A 59 18.29 -0.07 0.55
C LEU A 59 17.42 0.72 1.55
N VAL A 60 16.18 0.28 1.79
CA VAL A 60 15.28 0.94 2.72
C VAL A 60 15.61 0.49 4.15
N SER A 61 15.77 1.49 5.04
CA SER A 61 16.07 1.27 6.46
C SER A 61 15.09 0.29 7.12
N HIS A 62 15.57 -0.41 8.14
CA HIS A 62 14.72 -1.22 9.01
C HIS A 62 13.93 -0.30 9.95
N ALA A 63 12.94 0.40 9.39
CA ALA A 63 11.92 1.09 10.15
C ALA A 63 10.61 0.29 10.10
N PRO A 64 9.85 0.24 11.20
CA PRO A 64 8.51 -0.34 11.17
C PRO A 64 7.62 0.50 10.24
N PHE A 65 6.70 -0.17 9.55
CA PHE A 65 5.67 0.48 8.74
C PHE A 65 4.35 0.42 9.49
N THR A 66 3.81 1.58 9.86
CA THR A 66 2.62 1.66 10.71
C THR A 66 1.49 2.45 10.07
N LEU A 67 0.25 2.04 10.36
CA LEU A 67 -0.94 2.84 10.09
C LEU A 67 -1.77 2.91 11.37
N ASN A 68 -2.12 4.11 11.81
CA ASN A 68 -2.86 4.35 13.05
C ASN A 68 -2.23 3.65 14.28
N GLY A 69 -0.90 3.61 14.34
CA GLY A 69 -0.14 2.93 15.40
C GLY A 69 -0.13 1.40 15.32
N LYS A 70 -0.75 0.80 14.30
CA LYS A 70 -0.72 -0.65 14.07
C LYS A 70 0.32 -1.00 13.02
N ASN A 71 1.16 -1.98 13.32
CA ASN A 71 2.15 -2.52 12.38
C ASN A 71 1.48 -3.21 11.19
N ILE A 72 1.97 -2.91 10.00
CA ILE A 72 1.64 -3.62 8.77
C ILE A 72 2.68 -4.73 8.59
N SER A 73 2.24 -5.91 8.16
CA SER A 73 3.13 -7.06 8.01
C SER A 73 4.04 -6.91 6.78
N GLU A 74 5.31 -7.27 6.95
CA GLU A 74 6.26 -7.32 5.84
C GLU A 74 6.17 -8.70 5.15
N CYS A 75 6.14 -8.74 3.82
CA CYS A 75 6.22 -9.96 3.03
C CYS A 75 7.54 -10.07 2.23
N SER A 76 7.94 -11.30 1.92
CA SER A 76 9.10 -11.60 1.06
C SER A 76 8.73 -11.75 -0.41
N SER A 77 7.46 -12.05 -0.70
CA SER A 77 6.90 -12.13 -2.04
C SER A 77 5.38 -11.89 -2.03
N PHE A 78 4.81 -11.50 -3.17
CA PHE A 78 3.37 -11.47 -3.42
C PHE A 78 3.06 -11.84 -4.87
N ILE A 79 1.82 -12.24 -5.15
CA ILE A 79 1.36 -12.51 -6.52
C ILE A 79 0.62 -11.28 -7.03
N TYR A 80 1.07 -10.74 -8.17
CA TYR A 80 0.40 -9.66 -8.88
C TYR A 80 0.17 -10.07 -10.33
N LEU A 81 -1.10 -10.04 -10.76
CA LEU A 81 -1.51 -10.43 -12.11
C LEU A 81 -0.96 -11.80 -12.55
N GLY A 82 -0.99 -12.79 -11.65
CA GLY A 82 -0.53 -14.15 -11.91
C GLY A 82 0.99 -14.34 -11.89
N ARG A 83 1.77 -13.31 -11.55
CA ARG A 83 3.23 -13.40 -11.42
C ARG A 83 3.67 -13.19 -9.98
N VAL A 84 4.60 -14.02 -9.52
CA VAL A 84 5.27 -13.82 -8.23
C VAL A 84 6.26 -12.66 -8.36
N ILE A 85 6.10 -11.66 -7.50
CA ILE A 85 7.04 -10.57 -7.30
C ILE A 85 7.73 -10.83 -5.96
N GLY A 86 9.04 -11.06 -5.99
CA GLY A 86 9.87 -11.25 -4.80
C GLY A 86 10.66 -10.00 -4.44
N LYS A 87 11.22 -9.98 -3.22
CA LYS A 87 12.20 -8.96 -2.84
C LYS A 87 13.38 -8.96 -3.81
N SER A 88 13.68 -7.79 -4.37
CA SER A 88 14.98 -7.56 -5.00
C SER A 88 16.02 -7.38 -3.91
N ILE A 89 17.13 -8.12 -4.03
CA ILE A 89 18.33 -7.99 -3.22
C ILE A 89 18.93 -6.61 -3.46
#